data_AF-A0A3M1D2J6-F1
#
_entry.id   AF-A0A3M1D2J6-F1
#
_cell.length_a   1.000
_cell.length_b   1.000
_cell.length_c   1.000
_cell.angle_alpha   90.00
_cell.angle_beta   90.00
_cell.angle_gamma   90.00
#
_symmetry.space_group_name_H-M   'P 1'
#
loop_
_entity.id
_entity.type
_entity.pdbx_description
1 polymer ?
#
loop_
_entity_poly.entity_id
_entity_poly.type
_entity_poly.pdbx_seq_one_letter_code
_entity_poly.pdbx_strand_id
1 'polypeptide(L)' 'GWMELGGAGIFRPEVTWPQGVDVPVIAWGLGLDRMAMMALGLDDIRDLFSSDLGRIRSTRLPVGV' A
#
# COMPACT_ATOMS: atom_id res chain seq x y z
N GLY A 1 -6.45 -7.41 16.11
CA GLY A 1 -5.03 -7.69 16.39
C GLY A 1 -4.18 -6.61 15.76
N TRP A 2 -2.87 -6.59 16.04
CA TRP A 2 -1.92 -5.72 15.33
C TRP A 2 -1.55 -6.34 13.98
N MET A 3 -1.42 -5.52 12.94
CA MET A 3 -1.03 -5.94 11.60
C MET A 3 0.02 -4.98 11.03
N GLU A 4 1.03 -5.53 10.37
CA GLU A 4 2.08 -4.76 9.69
C GLU A 4 1.51 -3.98 8.49
N LEU A 5 1.48 -2.66 8.60
CA LEU A 5 0.93 -1.76 7.58
C LEU A 5 1.93 -1.46 6.44
N GLY A 6 3.21 -1.37 6.77
CA GLY A 6 4.28 -1.09 5.82
C GLY A 6 5.60 -0.73 6.50
N GLY A 7 6.63 -0.52 5.69
CA GLY A 7 7.96 -0.15 6.16
C GLY A 7 8.17 1.36 6.12
N ALA A 8 8.93 1.88 7.07
CA ALA A 8 9.43 3.25 7.06
C ALA A 8 10.89 3.27 7.54
N GLY A 9 11.63 4.31 7.13
CA GLY A 9 13.03 4.45 7.52
C GLY A 9 13.65 5.78 7.09
N ILE A 10 14.86 6.01 7.57
CA ILE A 10 15.70 7.15 7.20
C ILE A 10 16.73 6.65 6.19
N PHE A 11 16.91 7.39 5.09
CA PHE A 11 17.93 7.07 4.11
C PHE A 11 19.32 7.26 4.70
N ARG A 12 20.19 6.29 4.42
CA ARG A 12 21.59 6.40 4.75
C ARG A 12 22.27 7.43 3.83
N PRO A 13 23.32 8.11 4.31
CA PRO A 13 24.02 9.13 3.51
C PRO A 13 24.55 8.62 2.17
N GLU A 14 24.93 7.34 2.06
CA GLU A 14 25.43 6.78 0.80
C GLU A 14 24.37 6.75 -0.31
N VAL A 15 23.08 6.85 0.03
CA VAL A 15 21.97 6.93 -0.93
C VAL A 15 21.69 8.38 -1.34
N THR A 16 21.88 9.34 -0.43
CA THR A 16 21.53 10.75 -0.64
C THR A 16 22.67 11.57 -1.24
N TRP A 17 23.93 11.30 -0.88
CA TRP A 17 25.09 12.05 -1.36
C TRP A 17 25.27 12.03 -2.89
N PRO A 18 25.10 10.90 -3.61
CA PRO A 18 25.20 10.90 -5.07
C PRO A 18 24.14 11.76 -5.76
N GLN A 19 23.05 12.09 -5.05
CA GLN A 19 21.97 12.97 -5.53
C GLN A 19 22.16 14.44 -5.13
N GLY A 20 23.28 14.79 -4.49
CA GLY A 20 23.54 16.14 -3.98
C GLY A 20 22.64 16.54 -2.80
N VAL A 21 22.10 15.56 -2.06
CA VAL A 21 21.22 15.79 -0.92
C VAL A 21 22.00 15.59 0.38
N ASP A 22 22.21 16.69 1.10
CA ASP A 22 23.01 16.74 2.34
C ASP A 22 22.16 16.80 3.61
N VAL A 23 20.83 16.65 3.50
CA VAL A 23 19.90 16.62 4.63
C VAL A 23 19.37 15.21 4.89
N PRO A 24 19.04 14.83 6.14
CA PRO A 24 18.40 13.55 6.42
C PRO A 24 17.05 13.44 5.70
N VAL A 25 16.84 12.34 4.97
CA VAL A 25 15.61 12.06 4.24
C VAL A 25 14.91 10.87 4.86
N ILE A 26 13.60 11.01 5.12
CA ILE A 26 12.75 9.90 5.55
C ILE A 26 11.91 9.40 4.37
N ALA A 27 11.66 8.10 4.35
CA ALA A 27 10.78 7.48 3.37
C ALA A 27 9.93 6.39 4.02
N TRP A 28 8.79 6.13 3.40
CA TRP A 28 7.86 5.07 3.76
C TRP A 28 7.30 4.39 2.52
N GLY A 29 6.82 3.17 2.69
CA GLY A 29 6.21 2.39 1.62
C GLY A 29 5.04 1.57 2.15
N LEU A 30 3.87 1.79 1.57
CA LEU A 30 2.66 1.04 1.86
C LEU A 30 2.21 0.28 0.60
N GLY A 31 1.79 -0.97 0.77
CA GLY A 31 1.21 -1.76 -0.31
C GLY A 31 -0.28 -1.47 -0.45
N LEU A 32 -0.66 -0.73 -1.51
CA LEU A 32 -2.06 -0.40 -1.77
C LEU A 32 -2.94 -1.65 -1.89
N ASP A 33 -2.44 -2.69 -2.56
CA ASP A 33 -3.15 -3.96 -2.77
C ASP A 33 -3.52 -4.62 -1.44
N ARG A 34 -2.58 -4.66 -0.49
CA ARG A 34 -2.83 -5.23 0.84
C ARG A 34 -3.90 -4.45 1.59
N MET A 35 -3.83 -3.12 1.55
CA MET A 35 -4.82 -2.25 2.19
C MET A 35 -6.20 -2.43 1.54
N ALA A 36 -6.26 -2.54 0.21
CA ALA A 36 -7.50 -2.76 -0.53
C ALA A 36 -8.11 -4.14 -0.22
N MET A 37 -7.30 -5.20 -0.20
CA MET A 37 -7.74 -6.54 0.20
C MET A 37 -8.32 -6.54 1.62
N MET A 38 -7.63 -5.89 2.56
CA MET A 38 -8.12 -5.78 3.94
C MET A 38 -9.43 -4.99 4.03
N ALA A 39 -9.54 -3.87 3.33
CA ALA A 39 -10.74 -3.04 3.32
C ALA A 39 -11.95 -3.74 2.67
N LEU A 40 -11.70 -4.57 1.66
CA LEU A 40 -12.72 -5.32 0.92
C LEU A 40 -12.98 -6.72 1.49
N GLY A 41 -12.21 -7.17 2.47
CA GLY A 41 -12.30 -8.52 3.03
C GLY A 41 -11.94 -9.62 2.03
N LEU A 42 -10.97 -9.36 1.14
CA LEU A 42 -10.52 -10.31 0.12
C LEU A 42 -9.30 -11.09 0.61
N ASP A 43 -9.32 -12.40 0.40
CA ASP A 43 -8.20 -13.29 0.74
C ASP A 43 -7.24 -13.52 -0.44
N ASP A 44 -7.69 -13.27 -1.67
CA ASP A 44 -6.90 -13.46 -2.90
C ASP A 44 -6.68 -12.13 -3.63
N ILE A 45 -5.42 -11.79 -3.92
CA ILE A 45 -5.08 -10.55 -4.65
C ILE A 45 -5.66 -10.51 -6.06
N ARG A 46 -5.86 -11.67 -6.70
CA ARG A 46 -6.46 -11.75 -8.04
C ARG A 46 -7.88 -11.21 -8.04
N ASP A 47 -8.55 -11.23 -6.88
CA ASP A 47 -9.89 -10.72 -6.75
C ASP A 47 -9.98 -9.19 -6.88
N LEU A 48 -8.88 -8.48 -6.62
CA LEU A 48 -8.76 -7.05 -6.88
C LEU A 48 -8.68 -6.72 -8.38
N PHE A 49 -8.11 -7.62 -9.18
CA PHE A 49 -7.86 -7.42 -10.62
C PHE A 49 -8.84 -8.20 -11.50
N SER A 50 -10.04 -8.49 -10.98
CA SER A 50 -11.06 -9.24 -11.71
C SER A 50 -11.50 -8.52 -12.98
N SER A 51 -11.67 -9.25 -14.07
CA SER A 51 -12.26 -8.76 -15.33
C SER A 51 -13.79 -8.89 -15.38
N ASP A 52 -14.41 -9.47 -14.36
CA ASP A 52 -15.86 -9.64 -14.29
C ASP A 52 -16.55 -8.34 -13.84
N LEU A 53 -17.18 -7.67 -14.80
CA LEU A 53 -17.93 -6.43 -14.58
C LEU A 53 -19.08 -6.57 -13.58
N GLY A 54 -19.70 -7.77 -13.49
CA GLY A 54 -20.76 -8.02 -12.53
C GLY A 54 -20.24 -7.92 -11.09
N ARG A 55 -19.06 -8.51 -10.85
CA ARG A 55 -18.37 -8.46 -9.56
C ARG A 55 -17.88 -7.08 -9.20
N ILE A 56 -17.31 -6.34 -10.15
CA ILE A 56 -16.87 -4.96 -9.92
C ILE A 56 -18.06 -4.08 -9.52
N ARG A 57 -19.21 -4.23 -10.18
CA ARG A 57 -20.42 -3.45 -9.89
C ARG A 57 -21.08 -3.82 -8.56
N SER A 58 -21.00 -5.09 -8.14
CA SER A 58 -21.56 -5.55 -6.87
C SER A 58 -20.63 -5.28 -5.67
N THR A 59 -19.34 -5.07 -5.91
CA THR A 59 -18.37 -4.71 -4.88
C THR A 59 -18.76 -3.36 -4.28
N ARG A 60 -19.27 -3.39 -3.04
CA ARG A 60 -19.56 -2.18 -2.28
C ARG A 60 -18.39 -1.88 -1.36
N LEU A 61 -17.88 -0.66 -1.45
CA LEU A 61 -16.96 -0.15 -0.44
C LEU A 61 -17.72 -0.08 0.90
N PRO A 62 -17.11 -0.47 2.02
CA PRO A 62 -17.64 -0.14 3.33
C PRO A 62 -17.77 1.39 3.40
N VAL A 63 -18.99 1.90 3.48
CA VAL A 63 -19.23 3.34 3.65
C VAL A 63 -18.80 3.71 5.06
N GLY A 64 -17.64 4.35 5.20
CA GLY A 64 -17.14 4.81 6.51
C GLY A 64 -15.62 4.93 6.62
N VAL A 65 -14.95 5.47 5.60
CA VAL A 65 -13.66 6.15 5.82
C VAL A 65 -13.95 7.60 6.15
#